data_AF-A0A1H1SH17-F1
#
_entry.id   AF-A0A1H1SH17-F1
#
_cell.length_a   1.000
_cell.length_b   1.000
_cell.length_c   1.000
_cell.angle_alpha   90.00
_cell.angle_beta   90.00
_cell.angle_gamma   90.00
#
_symmetry.space_group_name_H-M   'P 1'
#
loop_
_entity.id
_entity.type
_entity.pdbx_description
1 polymer ?
#
loop_
_entity_poly.entity_id
_entity_poly.type
_entity_poly.pdbx_seq_one_letter_code
_entity_poly.pdbx_strand_id
1 'polypeptide(L)'
;MTGAPAMLVLPGGAYERHAPHEGEPVARWLTSLGIHAFVLGYPVAPMRHPAAVDAARDTLAWIRGGDHGLPVDPRRVGVIGFSAGGHLAASLCVGDPGTRPDLCVLGYPVISFVHQPHARSRVNLLGPGADAELRRRVSPDDHVDERHPPAFLWHTASDTSVPAGHSLRYASALVDHGVPVDLHVFGAGHHGLGLADQPDAAHLEARRWTGLCAAWLSSAGWVA
;
A
#
# COMPACT_ATOMS: atom_id res chain seq x y z
N MET A 1 -10.99 -27.21 -6.27
CA MET A 1 -10.35 -26.14 -7.04
C MET A 1 -9.67 -25.23 -6.03
N THR A 2 -8.35 -25.03 -6.12
CA THR A 2 -7.65 -24.07 -5.25
C THR A 2 -8.10 -22.66 -5.64
N GLY A 3 -8.53 -21.85 -4.68
CA GLY A 3 -8.94 -20.47 -4.96
C GLY A 3 -7.82 -19.63 -5.57
N ALA A 4 -8.16 -18.54 -6.24
CA ALA A 4 -7.20 -17.57 -6.74
C ALA A 4 -6.72 -16.64 -5.60
N PRO A 5 -5.53 -16.03 -5.71
CA PRO A 5 -5.11 -14.97 -4.79
C PRO A 5 -6.07 -13.78 -4.81
N ALA A 6 -6.08 -13.01 -3.72
CA ALA A 6 -6.83 -11.78 -3.60
C ALA A 6 -5.97 -10.60 -3.12
N MET A 7 -6.28 -9.39 -3.58
CA MET A 7 -5.65 -8.15 -3.16
C MET A 7 -6.69 -7.14 -2.68
N LEU A 8 -6.46 -6.60 -1.48
CA LEU A 8 -7.15 -5.42 -0.97
C LEU A 8 -6.48 -4.17 -1.56
N VAL A 9 -7.21 -3.41 -2.37
CA VAL A 9 -6.77 -2.15 -2.99
C VAL A 9 -7.15 -0.98 -2.09
N LEU A 10 -6.15 -0.20 -1.68
CA LEU A 10 -6.28 0.97 -0.83
C LEU A 10 -5.84 2.23 -1.61
N PRO A 11 -6.80 2.95 -2.21
CA PRO A 11 -6.51 4.19 -2.92
C PRO A 11 -5.89 5.25 -2.00
N GLY A 12 -5.13 6.17 -2.57
CA GLY A 12 -4.71 7.39 -1.89
C GLY A 12 -5.84 8.41 -1.78
N GLY A 13 -5.45 9.66 -1.54
CA GLY A 13 -6.39 10.76 -1.27
C GLY A 13 -6.26 11.37 0.12
N ALA A 14 -5.07 11.25 0.72
CA ALA A 14 -4.65 11.99 1.93
C ALA A 14 -5.56 11.81 3.16
N TYR A 15 -6.21 10.63 3.31
CA TYR A 15 -7.25 10.39 4.32
C TYR A 15 -8.39 11.42 4.29
N GLU A 16 -8.65 12.04 3.14
CA GLU A 16 -9.70 13.04 2.91
C GLU A 16 -10.78 12.50 1.98
N ARG A 17 -10.35 11.73 0.98
CA ARG A 17 -11.16 11.10 -0.06
C ARG A 17 -10.43 9.88 -0.58
N HIS A 18 -11.04 9.19 -1.53
CA HIS A 18 -10.39 8.13 -2.30
C HIS A 18 -10.09 8.63 -3.71
N ALA A 19 -8.87 8.43 -4.19
CA ALA A 19 -8.49 8.76 -5.56
C ALA A 19 -9.06 7.71 -6.54
N PRO A 20 -9.98 8.06 -7.46
CA PRO A 20 -10.66 7.07 -8.29
C PRO A 20 -9.70 6.28 -9.21
N HIS A 21 -8.63 6.93 -9.69
CA HIS A 21 -7.65 6.32 -10.59
C HIS A 21 -6.75 5.27 -9.91
N GLU A 22 -6.74 5.21 -8.59
CA GLU A 22 -5.99 4.24 -7.78
C GLU A 22 -6.88 3.12 -7.23
N GLY A 23 -8.18 3.14 -7.53
CA GLY A 23 -9.15 2.12 -7.13
C GLY A 23 -9.45 1.14 -8.25
N GLU A 24 -10.56 1.36 -8.97
CA GLU A 24 -11.04 0.43 -9.99
C GLU A 24 -10.01 0.13 -11.11
N PRO A 25 -9.24 1.10 -11.64
CA PRO A 25 -8.23 0.79 -12.65
C PRO A 25 -7.18 -0.20 -12.15
N VAL A 26 -6.73 -0.05 -10.90
CA VAL A 26 -5.78 -0.98 -10.26
C VAL A 26 -6.42 -2.36 -10.07
N ALA A 27 -7.68 -2.41 -9.63
CA ALA A 27 -8.41 -3.67 -9.49
C ALA A 27 -8.55 -4.42 -10.83
N ARG A 28 -8.80 -3.69 -11.93
CA ARG A 28 -8.84 -4.27 -13.28
C ARG A 28 -7.47 -4.80 -13.73
N TRP A 29 -6.39 -4.06 -13.44
CA TRP A 29 -5.03 -4.54 -13.71
C TRP A 29 -4.70 -5.81 -12.92
N LEU A 30 -5.04 -5.89 -11.64
CA LEU A 30 -4.86 -7.12 -10.85
C LEU A 30 -5.69 -8.29 -11.41
N THR A 31 -6.93 -8.01 -11.83
CA THR A 31 -7.82 -9.02 -12.41
C THR A 31 -7.26 -9.56 -13.73
N SER A 32 -6.59 -8.73 -14.54
CA SER A 32 -5.94 -9.20 -15.77
C SER A 32 -4.71 -10.11 -15.50
N LEU A 33 -4.20 -10.13 -14.27
CA LEU A 33 -3.18 -11.06 -13.78
C LEU A 33 -3.78 -12.32 -13.11
N GLY A 34 -5.11 -12.48 -13.12
CA GLY A 34 -5.79 -13.61 -12.46
C GLY A 34 -5.94 -13.47 -10.95
N ILE A 35 -5.77 -12.26 -10.39
CA ILE A 35 -5.89 -11.96 -8.97
C ILE A 35 -7.24 -11.31 -8.69
N HIS A 36 -8.01 -11.82 -7.73
CA HIS A 36 -9.23 -11.16 -7.27
C HIS A 36 -8.88 -9.82 -6.59
N ALA A 37 -9.65 -8.76 -6.84
CA ALA A 37 -9.36 -7.43 -6.30
C ALA A 37 -10.58 -6.84 -5.59
N PHE A 38 -10.33 -6.27 -4.41
CA PHE A 38 -11.35 -5.61 -3.59
C PHE A 38 -10.91 -4.18 -3.32
N VAL A 39 -11.66 -3.18 -3.80
CA VAL A 39 -11.36 -1.77 -3.53
C VAL A 39 -12.10 -1.34 -2.26
N LEU A 40 -11.37 -0.91 -1.24
CA LEU A 40 -11.98 -0.46 0.01
C LEU A 40 -12.11 1.06 0.05
N GLY A 41 -13.36 1.52 0.17
CA GLY A 41 -13.67 2.88 0.60
C GLY A 41 -13.55 3.00 2.12
N TYR A 42 -12.32 3.12 2.63
CA TYR A 42 -12.04 3.15 4.07
C TYR A 42 -12.48 4.47 4.72
N PRO A 43 -12.70 4.49 6.06
CA PRO A 43 -12.92 5.73 6.80
C PRO A 43 -11.90 6.83 6.54
N VAL A 44 -12.37 8.01 6.13
CA VAL A 44 -11.58 9.23 5.93
C VAL A 44 -12.06 10.34 6.86
N ALA A 45 -11.36 11.49 6.87
CA ALA A 45 -11.75 12.67 7.62
C ALA A 45 -13.26 12.97 7.46
N PRO A 46 -13.99 13.30 8.55
CA PRO A 46 -13.50 13.64 9.88
C PRO A 46 -13.16 12.44 10.78
N MET A 47 -13.34 11.19 10.35
CA MET A 47 -12.89 10.02 11.11
C MET A 47 -11.36 9.99 11.16
N ARG A 48 -10.82 9.55 12.30
CA ARG A 48 -9.39 9.57 12.61
C ARG A 48 -8.90 8.15 12.92
N HIS A 49 -7.59 8.00 13.10
CA HIS A 49 -7.02 6.76 13.63
C HIS A 49 -7.74 6.34 14.94
N PRO A 50 -8.10 5.06 15.12
CA PRO A 50 -7.76 3.89 14.29
C PRO A 50 -8.79 3.48 13.20
N ALA A 51 -9.84 4.27 12.94
CA ALA A 51 -10.98 3.85 12.11
C ALA A 51 -10.61 3.24 10.74
N ALA A 52 -9.66 3.85 10.02
CA ALA A 52 -9.22 3.34 8.71
C ALA A 52 -8.50 1.99 8.80
N VAL A 53 -7.62 1.80 9.80
CA VAL A 53 -6.86 0.56 9.95
C VAL A 53 -7.72 -0.57 10.46
N ASP A 54 -8.70 -0.28 11.33
CA ASP A 54 -9.67 -1.27 11.79
C ASP A 54 -10.56 -1.74 10.63
N ALA A 55 -11.12 -0.82 9.84
CA ALA A 55 -11.92 -1.18 8.67
C ALA A 55 -11.13 -2.02 7.65
N ALA A 56 -9.87 -1.68 7.40
CA ALA A 56 -9.03 -2.43 6.47
C ALA A 56 -8.65 -3.82 7.01
N ARG A 57 -8.41 -3.95 8.32
CA ARG A 57 -8.16 -5.24 8.99
C ARG A 57 -9.40 -6.14 8.92
N ASP A 58 -10.58 -5.58 9.23
CA ASP A 58 -11.85 -6.31 9.16
C ASP A 58 -12.14 -6.77 7.73
N THR A 59 -11.79 -5.95 6.73
CA THR A 59 -11.93 -6.30 5.32
C THR A 59 -11.00 -7.45 4.92
N LEU A 60 -9.74 -7.47 5.38
CA LEU A 60 -8.84 -8.61 5.15
C LEU A 60 -9.40 -9.90 5.76
N ALA A 61 -9.96 -9.82 6.98
CA ALA A 61 -10.60 -10.96 7.63
C ALA A 61 -11.84 -11.44 6.86
N TRP A 62 -12.68 -10.52 6.37
CA TRP A 62 -13.84 -10.83 5.54
C TRP A 62 -13.46 -11.49 4.20
N ILE A 63 -12.41 -11.01 3.53
CA ILE A 63 -11.87 -11.66 2.31
C ILE A 63 -11.37 -13.08 2.61
N ARG A 64 -10.68 -13.28 3.73
CA ARG A 64 -10.27 -14.64 4.14
C ARG A 64 -11.46 -15.54 4.51
N GLY A 65 -12.55 -14.95 5.00
CA GLY A 65 -13.76 -15.65 5.44
C GLY A 65 -14.61 -16.21 4.30
N GLY A 66 -14.54 -15.65 3.08
CA GLY A 66 -15.21 -16.21 1.91
C GLY A 66 -16.67 -15.79 1.69
N ASP A 67 -17.27 -15.00 2.59
CA ASP A 67 -18.67 -14.53 2.52
C ASP A 67 -18.95 -13.52 1.40
N HIS A 68 -18.01 -13.36 0.47
CA HIS A 68 -18.08 -12.46 -0.68
C HIS A 68 -18.37 -13.18 -2.01
N GLY A 69 -18.47 -14.52 -2.01
CA GLY A 69 -18.89 -15.30 -3.19
C GLY A 69 -17.85 -15.45 -4.30
N LEU A 70 -16.58 -15.20 -4.03
CA LEU A 70 -15.46 -15.44 -4.96
C LEU A 70 -14.60 -16.62 -4.46
N PRO A 71 -14.03 -17.44 -5.34
CA PRO A 71 -13.16 -18.54 -4.95
C PRO A 71 -11.75 -18.03 -4.59
N VAL A 72 -11.59 -17.44 -3.41
CA VAL A 72 -10.31 -16.91 -2.90
C VAL A 72 -9.53 -17.99 -2.13
N ASP A 73 -8.21 -18.05 -2.30
CA ASP A 73 -7.32 -18.81 -1.41
C ASP A 73 -7.02 -17.98 -0.15
N PRO A 74 -7.50 -18.39 1.04
CA PRO A 74 -7.37 -17.59 2.26
C PRO A 74 -5.92 -17.41 2.73
N ARG A 75 -4.96 -18.15 2.15
CA ARG A 75 -3.51 -18.02 2.43
C ARG A 75 -2.78 -17.09 1.45
N ARG A 76 -3.50 -16.51 0.49
CA ARG A 76 -2.96 -15.59 -0.52
C ARG A 76 -3.85 -14.34 -0.60
N VAL A 77 -3.93 -13.62 0.51
CA VAL A 77 -4.67 -12.35 0.66
C VAL A 77 -3.70 -11.22 0.98
N GLY A 78 -3.42 -10.39 -0.03
CA GLY A 78 -2.43 -9.33 0.02
C GLY A 78 -3.07 -7.95 0.06
N VAL A 79 -2.23 -6.92 0.12
CA VAL A 79 -2.67 -5.53 0.07
C VAL A 79 -1.86 -4.74 -0.96
N ILE A 80 -2.50 -3.83 -1.67
CA ILE A 80 -1.86 -2.81 -2.49
C ILE A 80 -2.35 -1.44 -2.07
N GLY A 81 -1.44 -0.50 -1.82
CA GLY A 81 -1.78 0.83 -1.35
C GLY A 81 -0.98 1.93 -2.02
N PHE A 82 -1.62 3.08 -2.25
CA PHE A 82 -1.01 4.24 -2.89
C PHE A 82 -1.05 5.47 -1.98
N SER A 83 0.05 6.23 -1.88
CA SER A 83 0.10 7.46 -1.08
C SER A 83 -0.41 7.23 0.37
N ALA A 84 -1.51 7.87 0.79
CA ALA A 84 -2.16 7.63 2.09
C ALA A 84 -2.75 6.21 2.24
N GLY A 85 -3.23 5.60 1.16
CA GLY A 85 -3.59 4.18 1.15
C GLY A 85 -2.35 3.28 1.27
N GLY A 86 -1.18 3.75 0.81
CA GLY A 86 0.12 3.10 1.03
C GLY A 86 0.53 3.13 2.50
N HIS A 87 0.27 4.25 3.20
CA HIS A 87 0.42 4.32 4.65
C HIS A 87 -0.49 3.31 5.37
N LEU A 88 -1.76 3.21 4.94
CA LEU A 88 -2.71 2.26 5.51
C LEU A 88 -2.27 0.81 5.26
N ALA A 89 -1.82 0.49 4.04
CA ALA A 89 -1.28 -0.82 3.69
C ALA A 89 -0.06 -1.19 4.55
N ALA A 90 0.92 -0.28 4.67
CA ALA A 90 2.09 -0.50 5.52
C ALA A 90 1.71 -0.66 7.01
N SER A 91 0.73 0.13 7.49
CA SER A 91 0.20 0.03 8.85
C SER A 91 -0.39 -1.35 9.16
N LEU A 92 -1.05 -2.00 8.18
CA LEU A 92 -1.54 -3.37 8.32
C LEU A 92 -0.37 -4.38 8.44
N CYS A 93 0.72 -4.15 7.73
CA CYS A 93 1.87 -5.05 7.68
C CYS A 93 2.74 -5.01 8.94
N VAL A 94 2.72 -3.92 9.70
CA VAL A 94 3.37 -3.79 11.01
C VAL A 94 2.41 -4.01 12.19
N GLY A 95 1.13 -4.25 11.91
CA GLY A 95 0.11 -4.52 12.92
C GLY A 95 0.25 -5.90 13.57
N ASP A 96 -0.84 -6.37 14.18
CA ASP A 96 -0.88 -7.69 14.81
C ASP A 96 -0.57 -8.81 13.79
N PRO A 97 0.46 -9.65 14.03
CA PRO A 97 0.87 -10.72 13.12
C PRO A 97 -0.24 -11.65 12.64
N GLY A 98 -1.26 -11.93 13.47
CA GLY A 98 -2.38 -12.79 13.09
C GLY A 98 -3.30 -12.18 12.02
N THR A 99 -3.21 -10.87 11.82
CA THR A 99 -4.09 -10.10 10.92
C THR A 99 -3.36 -9.49 9.73
N ARG A 100 -2.05 -9.72 9.61
CA ARG A 100 -1.23 -9.19 8.52
C ARG A 100 -1.64 -9.78 7.16
N PRO A 101 -1.56 -9.00 6.08
CA PRO A 101 -1.67 -9.52 4.72
C PRO A 101 -0.48 -10.44 4.41
N ASP A 102 -0.64 -11.29 3.40
CA ASP A 102 0.38 -12.29 3.03
C ASP A 102 1.53 -11.68 2.20
N LEU A 103 1.31 -10.51 1.58
CA LEU A 103 2.31 -9.64 0.95
C LEU A 103 1.77 -8.20 0.83
N CYS A 104 2.65 -7.23 0.57
CA CYS A 104 2.22 -5.87 0.30
C CYS A 104 2.89 -5.21 -0.92
N VAL A 105 2.12 -4.40 -1.64
CA VAL A 105 2.58 -3.57 -2.75
C VAL A 105 2.32 -2.10 -2.41
N LEU A 106 3.36 -1.27 -2.39
CA LEU A 106 3.26 0.13 -1.96
C LEU A 106 3.71 1.07 -3.08
N GLY A 107 2.78 1.87 -3.60
CA GLY A 107 3.06 2.90 -4.61
C GLY A 107 3.17 4.28 -3.98
N TYR A 108 4.33 4.92 -4.14
CA TYR A 108 4.66 6.24 -3.59
C TYR A 108 4.07 6.49 -2.18
N PRO A 109 4.27 5.55 -1.22
CA PRO A 109 3.53 5.54 0.03
C PRO A 109 3.92 6.73 0.92
N VAL A 110 2.92 7.26 1.63
CA VAL A 110 3.18 7.91 2.91
C VAL A 110 3.60 6.82 3.90
N ILE A 111 4.60 7.08 4.72
CA ILE A 111 5.17 6.14 5.69
C ILE A 111 5.34 6.86 7.03
N SER A 112 6.33 7.75 7.14
CA SER A 112 6.60 8.45 8.40
C SER A 112 5.74 9.70 8.60
N PHE A 113 5.13 9.84 9.77
CA PHE A 113 4.55 11.11 10.23
C PHE A 113 5.50 11.96 11.08
N VAL A 114 6.74 11.49 11.25
CA VAL A 114 7.82 12.16 11.97
C VAL A 114 8.81 12.78 11.00
N HIS A 115 9.24 12.01 10.00
CA HIS A 115 10.31 12.40 9.09
C HIS A 115 9.74 12.79 7.72
N GLN A 116 9.84 14.08 7.38
CA GLN A 116 9.28 14.66 6.15
C GLN A 116 7.79 14.34 5.91
N PRO A 117 6.93 14.50 6.93
CA PRO A 117 5.55 14.03 6.86
C PRO A 117 4.75 14.74 5.76
N HIS A 118 3.96 13.97 5.02
CA HIS A 118 2.90 14.54 4.19
C HIS A 118 1.85 15.20 5.09
N ALA A 119 1.92 16.52 5.21
CA ALA A 119 1.20 17.28 6.23
C ALA A 119 -0.32 17.07 6.18
N ARG A 120 -0.90 17.00 4.97
CA ARG A 120 -2.34 16.79 4.79
C ARG A 120 -2.79 15.42 5.30
N SER A 121 -2.10 14.35 4.92
CA SER A 121 -2.40 13.00 5.44
C SER A 121 -2.30 12.96 6.96
N ARG A 122 -1.27 13.58 7.54
CA ARG A 122 -1.08 13.62 9.00
C ARG A 122 -2.25 14.31 9.72
N VAL A 123 -2.63 15.50 9.26
CA VAL A 123 -3.71 16.28 9.86
C VAL A 123 -5.05 15.56 9.69
N ASN A 124 -5.29 14.94 8.54
CA ASN A 124 -6.52 14.20 8.29
C ASN A 124 -6.60 12.86 9.05
N LEU A 125 -5.48 12.22 9.36
CA LEU A 125 -5.51 10.97 10.11
C LEU A 125 -5.51 11.20 11.63
N LEU A 126 -4.75 12.19 12.12
CA LEU A 126 -4.44 12.35 13.54
C LEU A 126 -4.97 13.66 14.15
N GLY A 127 -5.44 14.59 13.33
CA GLY A 127 -5.78 15.95 13.76
C GLY A 127 -4.56 16.89 13.84
N PRO A 128 -4.79 18.21 13.93
CA PRO A 128 -3.71 19.21 13.92
C PRO A 128 -2.84 19.18 15.19
N GLY A 129 -3.40 18.72 16.31
CA GLY A 129 -2.74 18.69 17.62
C GLY A 129 -2.00 17.39 17.96
N ALA A 130 -1.90 16.44 17.02
CA ALA A 130 -1.25 15.16 17.27
C ALA A 130 0.21 15.36 17.72
N ASP A 131 0.57 14.80 18.88
CA ASP A 131 1.92 14.91 19.44
C ASP A 131 2.94 14.00 18.70
N ALA A 132 4.21 14.08 19.11
CA ALA A 132 5.27 13.30 18.50
C ALA A 132 5.18 11.80 18.80
N GLU A 133 4.57 11.42 19.93
CA GLU A 133 4.44 10.01 20.33
C GLU A 133 3.40 9.31 19.47
N LEU A 134 2.21 9.90 19.30
CA LEU A 134 1.17 9.39 18.42
C LEU A 134 1.68 9.32 16.98
N ARG A 135 2.40 10.34 16.49
CA ARG A 135 2.99 10.32 15.14
C ARG A 135 3.94 9.14 14.97
N ARG A 136 4.86 8.88 15.91
CA ARG A 136 5.74 7.69 15.88
C ARG A 136 4.93 6.39 15.93
N ARG A 137 3.94 6.30 16.81
CA ARG A 137 3.10 5.11 16.97
C ARG A 137 2.39 4.69 15.69
N VAL A 138 2.03 5.65 14.84
CA VAL A 138 1.36 5.37 13.56
C VAL A 138 2.30 5.39 12.36
N SER A 139 3.61 5.58 12.54
CA SER A 139 4.60 5.62 11.45
C SER A 139 5.17 4.21 11.22
N PRO A 140 4.83 3.50 10.11
CA PRO A 140 5.16 2.08 9.97
C PRO A 140 6.66 1.76 9.96
N ASP A 141 7.50 2.72 9.54
CA ASP A 141 8.96 2.61 9.57
C ASP A 141 9.54 2.31 10.95
N ASP A 142 8.86 2.73 12.03
CA ASP A 142 9.31 2.49 13.41
C ASP A 142 8.90 1.12 13.97
N HIS A 143 8.08 0.34 13.23
CA HIS A 143 7.44 -0.90 13.74
C HIS A 143 7.65 -2.12 12.85
N VAL A 144 8.58 -2.06 11.90
CA VAL A 144 8.97 -3.23 11.10
C VAL A 144 9.56 -4.30 12.03
N ASP A 145 9.19 -5.56 11.81
CA ASP A 145 9.75 -6.72 12.50
C ASP A 145 10.03 -7.86 11.50
N GLU A 146 10.71 -8.91 11.96
CA GLU A 146 11.09 -10.10 11.17
C GLU A 146 9.89 -10.92 10.63
N ARG A 147 8.67 -10.69 11.13
CA ARG A 147 7.43 -11.34 10.68
C ARG A 147 6.66 -10.47 9.70
N HIS A 148 7.23 -9.35 9.25
CA HIS A 148 6.62 -8.51 8.23
C HIS A 148 6.52 -9.32 6.91
N PRO A 149 5.40 -9.21 6.18
CA PRO A 149 5.24 -9.93 4.92
C PRO A 149 6.19 -9.39 3.82
N PRO A 150 6.51 -10.16 2.76
CA PRO A 150 7.29 -9.65 1.64
C PRO A 150 6.67 -8.39 1.02
N ALA A 151 7.51 -7.45 0.62
CA ALA A 151 7.07 -6.14 0.15
C ALA A 151 7.60 -5.80 -1.25
N PHE A 152 6.76 -5.16 -2.07
CA PHE A 152 7.16 -4.49 -3.30
C PHE A 152 6.89 -3.00 -3.15
N LEU A 153 7.89 -2.17 -3.37
CA LEU A 153 7.77 -0.72 -3.30
C LEU A 153 8.16 -0.09 -4.62
N TRP A 154 7.43 0.96 -5.01
CA TRP A 154 7.88 1.84 -6.07
C TRP A 154 7.61 3.32 -5.77
N HIS A 155 8.44 4.20 -6.32
CA HIS A 155 8.33 5.65 -6.14
C HIS A 155 9.00 6.38 -7.32
N THR A 156 8.75 7.68 -7.46
CA THR A 156 9.55 8.58 -8.30
C THR A 156 10.43 9.47 -7.42
N ALA A 157 11.68 9.70 -7.82
CA ALA A 157 12.63 10.55 -7.09
C ALA A 157 12.24 12.04 -7.15
N SER A 158 11.53 12.45 -8.22
CA SER A 158 11.03 13.82 -8.40
C SER A 158 9.70 14.10 -7.69
N ASP A 159 9.19 13.18 -6.86
CA ASP A 159 7.96 13.40 -6.12
C ASP A 159 8.14 14.54 -5.09
N THR A 160 7.41 15.64 -5.29
CA THR A 160 7.45 16.83 -4.42
C THR A 160 6.34 16.85 -3.38
N SER A 161 5.37 15.93 -3.45
CA SER A 161 4.25 15.85 -2.51
C SER A 161 4.57 14.91 -1.36
N VAL A 162 5.07 13.71 -1.68
CA VAL A 162 5.52 12.71 -0.72
C VAL A 162 6.95 12.35 -1.12
N PRO A 163 7.98 12.83 -0.42
CA PRO A 163 9.35 12.56 -0.84
C PRO A 163 9.66 11.06 -0.90
N ALA A 164 10.44 10.64 -1.90
CA ALA A 164 10.87 9.23 -2.04
C ALA A 164 11.62 8.68 -0.80
N GLY A 165 12.11 9.56 0.07
CA GLY A 165 12.64 9.22 1.40
C GLY A 165 11.70 8.37 2.26
N HIS A 166 10.38 8.44 2.02
CA HIS A 166 9.41 7.52 2.65
C HIS A 166 9.64 6.06 2.25
N SER A 167 9.72 5.77 0.95
CA SER A 167 9.98 4.40 0.46
C SER A 167 11.38 3.93 0.81
N LEU A 168 12.38 4.80 0.68
CA LEU A 168 13.77 4.46 1.02
C LEU A 168 13.91 4.09 2.49
N ARG A 169 13.31 4.86 3.40
CA ARG A 169 13.34 4.55 4.83
C ARG A 169 12.65 3.23 5.14
N TYR A 170 11.45 3.00 4.58
CA TYR A 170 10.72 1.76 4.84
C TYR A 170 11.47 0.53 4.31
N ALA A 171 11.99 0.61 3.08
CA ALA A 171 12.80 -0.47 2.50
C ALA A 171 14.07 -0.74 3.32
N SER A 172 14.76 0.30 3.83
CA SER A 172 15.90 0.12 4.73
C SER A 172 15.49 -0.65 5.98
N ALA A 173 14.39 -0.25 6.64
CA ALA A 173 13.90 -0.94 7.84
C ALA A 173 13.52 -2.40 7.57
N LEU A 174 12.94 -2.70 6.40
CA LEU A 174 12.65 -4.06 5.95
C LEU A 174 13.92 -4.89 5.77
N VAL A 175 14.94 -4.34 5.09
CA VAL A 175 16.24 -5.01 4.91
C VAL A 175 16.93 -5.25 6.26
N ASP A 176 16.91 -4.27 7.16
CA ASP A 176 17.54 -4.38 8.49
C ASP A 176 16.92 -5.49 9.34
N HIS A 177 15.65 -5.85 9.10
CA HIS A 177 14.95 -6.97 9.75
C HIS A 177 14.92 -8.26 8.92
N GLY A 178 15.66 -8.33 7.81
CA GLY A 178 15.74 -9.52 6.96
C GLY A 178 14.47 -9.82 6.18
N VAL A 179 13.58 -8.84 6.00
CA VAL A 179 12.32 -8.98 5.27
C VAL A 179 12.59 -8.88 3.76
N PRO A 180 12.12 -9.83 2.93
CA PRO A 180 12.27 -9.73 1.48
C PRO A 180 11.57 -8.49 0.91
N VAL A 181 12.31 -7.67 0.16
CA VAL A 181 11.80 -6.44 -0.41
C VAL A 181 12.39 -6.14 -1.79
N ASP A 182 11.50 -5.78 -2.73
CA ASP A 182 11.86 -5.17 -4.02
C ASP A 182 11.55 -3.67 -3.94
N LEU A 183 12.53 -2.81 -4.27
CA LEU A 183 12.35 -1.35 -4.31
C LEU A 183 12.74 -0.80 -5.69
N HIS A 184 11.82 -0.07 -6.31
CA HIS A 184 12.06 0.63 -7.57
C HIS A 184 11.84 2.14 -7.42
N VAL A 185 12.91 2.93 -7.54
CA VAL A 185 12.83 4.39 -7.57
C VAL A 185 13.16 4.89 -8.96
N PHE A 186 12.17 5.42 -9.67
CA PHE A 186 12.33 6.00 -11.02
C PHE A 186 12.75 7.46 -10.93
N GLY A 187 13.51 7.95 -11.91
CA GLY A 187 14.08 9.31 -11.85
C GLY A 187 13.02 10.42 -11.89
N ALA A 188 11.96 10.25 -12.68
CA ALA A 188 10.98 11.29 -12.98
C ALA A 188 9.53 10.81 -12.89
N GLY A 189 8.65 11.74 -12.53
CA GLY A 189 7.20 11.60 -12.48
C GLY A 189 6.60 12.30 -11.25
N HIS A 190 5.39 12.85 -11.40
CA HIS A 190 4.69 13.54 -10.32
C HIS A 190 4.09 12.55 -9.31
N HIS A 191 3.60 13.04 -8.17
CA HIS A 191 2.89 12.20 -7.20
C HIS A 191 1.58 11.66 -7.77
N GLY A 192 1.17 10.45 -7.37
CA GLY A 192 -0.17 9.94 -7.68
C GLY A 192 -0.35 9.47 -9.13
N LEU A 193 0.67 8.84 -9.73
CA LEU A 193 0.61 8.35 -11.11
C LEU A 193 -0.33 7.14 -11.31
N GLY A 194 -0.77 6.47 -10.25
CA GLY A 194 -1.54 5.24 -10.32
C GLY A 194 -0.80 4.16 -11.13
N LEU A 195 -1.45 3.64 -12.17
CA LEU A 195 -0.82 2.70 -13.11
C LEU A 195 0.27 3.33 -14.00
N ALA A 196 0.42 4.66 -13.97
CA ALA A 196 1.27 5.44 -14.87
C ALA A 196 0.95 5.20 -16.37
N ASP A 197 -0.22 4.67 -16.69
CA ASP A 197 -0.58 4.18 -18.02
C ASP A 197 -0.86 5.30 -19.04
N GLN A 198 -0.75 6.57 -18.67
CA GLN A 198 -0.84 7.67 -19.61
C GLN A 198 0.49 7.83 -20.36
N PRO A 199 0.46 8.00 -21.70
CA PRO A 199 1.67 8.21 -22.48
C PRO A 199 2.20 9.63 -22.26
N ASP A 200 3.04 9.80 -21.25
CA ASP A 200 3.70 11.06 -20.94
C ASP A 200 5.20 10.84 -20.77
N ALA A 201 5.98 11.61 -21.52
CA ALA A 201 7.44 11.56 -21.49
C ALA A 201 8.00 11.91 -20.09
N ALA A 202 7.26 12.68 -19.28
CA ALA A 202 7.69 13.07 -17.93
C ALA A 202 7.74 11.89 -16.95
N HIS A 203 7.13 10.74 -17.25
CA HIS A 203 7.10 9.57 -16.37
C HIS A 203 7.13 8.24 -17.12
N LEU A 204 7.69 8.21 -18.34
CA LEU A 204 7.70 7.04 -19.21
C LEU A 204 8.35 5.81 -18.57
N GLU A 205 9.40 6.01 -17.75
CA GLU A 205 10.06 4.91 -17.05
C GLU A 205 9.18 4.30 -15.96
N ALA A 206 8.41 5.13 -15.24
CA ALA A 206 7.57 4.68 -14.13
C ALA A 206 6.52 3.65 -14.59
N ARG A 207 6.06 3.71 -15.84
CA ARG A 207 5.15 2.72 -16.45
C ARG A 207 5.61 1.26 -16.31
N ARG A 208 6.91 1.04 -16.15
CA ARG A 208 7.48 -0.30 -15.99
C ARG A 208 7.15 -0.93 -14.64
N TRP A 209 6.70 -0.15 -13.65
CA TRP A 209 6.43 -0.66 -12.29
C TRP A 209 5.41 -1.80 -12.29
N THR A 210 4.37 -1.73 -13.13
CA THR A 210 3.33 -2.78 -13.21
C THR A 210 3.89 -4.10 -13.74
N GLY A 211 4.78 -4.05 -14.74
CA GLY A 211 5.46 -5.23 -15.27
C GLY A 211 6.45 -5.84 -14.28
N LEU A 212 7.20 -5.00 -13.56
CA LEU A 212 8.11 -5.42 -12.49
C LEU A 212 7.34 -6.07 -11.34
N CYS A 213 6.25 -5.44 -10.90
CA CYS A 213 5.37 -5.98 -9.87
C CYS A 213 4.71 -7.30 -10.31
N ALA A 214 4.28 -7.42 -11.56
CA ALA A 214 3.70 -8.66 -12.07
C ALA A 214 4.72 -9.82 -12.08
N ALA A 215 5.97 -9.55 -12.48
CA ALA A 215 7.05 -10.52 -12.40
C ALA A 215 7.36 -10.94 -10.95
N TRP A 216 7.40 -9.97 -10.03
CA TRP A 216 7.57 -10.22 -8.60
C TRP A 216 6.44 -11.09 -8.04
N LEU A 217 5.18 -10.75 -8.32
CA LEU A 217 4.00 -11.54 -7.93
C LEU A 217 4.05 -12.97 -8.51
N SER A 218 4.47 -13.12 -9.77
CA SER A 218 4.65 -14.45 -10.38
C SER A 218 5.71 -15.27 -9.65
N SER A 219 6.84 -14.67 -9.29
CA SER A 219 7.89 -15.33 -8.50
C SER A 219 7.43 -15.77 -7.11
N ALA A 220 6.44 -15.07 -6.55
CA ALA A 220 5.79 -15.41 -5.28
C ALA A 220 4.65 -16.43 -5.43
N GLY A 221 4.31 -16.87 -6.65
CA GLY A 221 3.20 -17.81 -6.91
C GLY A 221 1.79 -17.18 -6.88
N TRP A 222 1.70 -15.88 -7.15
CA TRP A 222 0.43 -15.12 -7.19
C TRP A 222 -0.14 -14.94 -8.60
N VAL A 223 0.71 -15.10 -9.61
CA VAL A 223 0.32 -15.06 -11.03
C VAL A 223 0.71 -16.40 -11.64
N ALA A 224 -0.20 -16.99 -12.41
CA ALA A 224 0.00 -18.26 -13.11
C ALA A 224 0.89 -18.13 -14.35
#